data_AF-A0A3P7P6L8-F1
#
_entry.id   AF-A0A3P7P6L8-F1
#
_cell.length_a   1.000
_cell.length_b   1.000
_cell.length_c   1.000
_cell.angle_alpha   90.00
_cell.angle_beta   90.00
_cell.angle_gamma   90.00
#
_symmetry.space_group_name_H-M   'P 1'
#
loop_
_entity.id
_entity.type
_entity.pdbx_description
1 polymer ?
#
loop_
_entity_poly.entity_id
_entity_poly.type
_entity_poly.pdbx_seq_one_letter_code
_entity_poly.pdbx_strand_id
1 'polypeptide(L)'
;MAFVYEKLSKKDQEFIASFKLPYPLSRSMMADIPRCWAADREREMFFVSVGGQGFHFSEEYPPSYYYLIWCGQLIMMQSYYKAIGNMQEKRKYIYKVHCILAPNILVSQSALIAEVIKEAVTEYERGSSQFFGTIEFEEMSTPIFMEGDIRYE
;
A
#
# COMPACT_ATOMS: atom_id res chain seq x y z
N MET A 1 18.24 -0.15 5.32
CA MET A 1 17.25 0.40 6.27
C MET A 1 15.90 -0.23 5.95
N ALA A 2 14.95 -0.10 6.88
CA ALA A 2 13.58 -0.55 6.71
C ALA A 2 12.66 0.68 6.53
N PHE A 3 11.39 0.45 6.21
CA PHE A 3 10.39 1.52 6.16
C PHE A 3 10.31 2.27 7.50
N VAL A 4 10.05 3.57 7.43
CA VAL A 4 9.79 4.46 8.56
C VAL A 4 8.49 5.22 8.29
N TYR A 5 7.60 5.26 9.26
CA TYR A 5 6.45 6.14 9.17
C TYR A 5 6.83 7.59 9.46
N GLU A 6 6.65 8.48 8.48
CA GLU A 6 7.05 9.88 8.60
C GLU A 6 6.09 10.85 7.92
N LYS A 7 6.28 12.14 8.20
CA LYS A 7 5.54 13.21 7.54
C LYS A 7 6.23 13.56 6.22
N LEU A 8 5.48 13.64 5.12
CA LEU A 8 6.04 14.03 3.82
C LEU A 8 6.55 15.48 3.85
N SER A 9 7.75 15.69 3.31
CA SER A 9 8.19 17.04 2.92
C SER A 9 7.40 17.53 1.70
N LYS A 10 7.45 18.83 1.39
CA LYS A 10 6.83 19.37 0.16
C LYS A 10 7.40 18.71 -1.10
N LYS A 11 8.71 18.45 -1.12
CA LYS A 11 9.38 17.77 -2.24
C LYS A 11 8.86 16.35 -2.43
N ASP A 12 8.65 15.61 -1.33
CA ASP A 12 8.11 14.25 -1.42
C ASP A 12 6.65 14.28 -1.93
N GLN A 13 5.84 15.26 -1.48
CA GLN A 13 4.48 15.44 -1.98
C GLN A 13 4.46 15.76 -3.48
N GLU A 14 5.32 16.67 -3.95
CA GLU A 14 5.44 17.00 -5.38
C GLU A 14 5.93 15.81 -6.21
N PHE A 15 6.89 15.04 -5.69
CA PHE A 15 7.36 13.81 -6.33
C PHE A 15 6.24 12.79 -6.47
N ILE A 16 5.51 12.48 -5.40
CA ILE A 16 4.38 11.54 -5.44
C ILE A 16 3.26 12.07 -6.34
N ALA A 17 2.97 13.38 -6.30
CA ALA A 17 1.97 14.03 -7.16
C ALA A 17 2.26 13.81 -8.65
N SER A 18 3.54 13.78 -9.02
CA SER A 18 3.96 13.59 -10.41
C SER A 18 3.49 12.25 -11.00
N PHE A 19 3.23 11.25 -10.16
CA PHE A 19 2.70 9.95 -10.58
C PHE A 19 1.21 9.97 -10.90
N LYS A 20 0.47 11.04 -10.59
CA LYS A 20 -0.96 11.20 -10.93
C LYS A 20 -1.77 9.94 -10.58
N LEU A 21 -1.67 9.50 -9.33
CA LEU A 21 -2.33 8.29 -8.86
C LEU A 21 -3.86 8.46 -8.91
N PRO A 22 -4.62 7.56 -9.56
CA PRO A 22 -6.06 7.68 -9.65
C PRO A 22 -6.73 7.36 -8.32
N TYR A 23 -7.87 7.99 -8.06
CA TYR A 23 -8.73 7.62 -6.95
C TYR A 23 -9.48 6.33 -7.31
N PRO A 24 -9.37 5.26 -6.49
CA PRO A 24 -9.86 3.93 -6.87
C PRO A 24 -11.37 3.85 -7.11
N LEU A 25 -12.16 4.73 -6.50
CA LEU A 25 -13.62 4.74 -6.64
C LEU A 25 -14.12 5.71 -7.72
N SER A 26 -13.24 6.48 -8.37
CA SER A 26 -13.61 7.39 -9.45
C SER A 26 -12.47 7.59 -10.43
N ARG A 27 -12.64 7.08 -11.66
CA ARG A 27 -11.66 7.19 -12.75
C ARG A 27 -11.38 8.64 -13.19
N SER A 28 -12.24 9.59 -12.84
CA SER A 28 -12.07 11.00 -13.18
C SER A 28 -11.39 11.82 -12.08
N MET A 29 -11.08 11.21 -10.92
CA MET A 29 -10.46 11.89 -9.79
C MET A 29 -9.07 11.33 -9.51
N MET A 30 -8.17 12.20 -9.09
CA MET A 30 -6.86 11.78 -8.57
C MET A 30 -6.99 11.52 -7.07
N ALA A 31 -6.22 10.57 -6.56
CA ALA A 31 -6.14 10.33 -5.13
C ALA A 31 -5.52 11.52 -4.41
N ASP A 32 -6.07 11.86 -3.25
CA ASP A 32 -5.44 12.82 -2.35
C ASP A 32 -4.12 12.26 -1.85
N ILE A 33 -3.05 13.05 -1.96
CA ILE A 33 -1.73 12.65 -1.46
C ILE A 33 -1.79 12.74 0.08
N PRO A 34 -1.67 11.61 0.80
CA PRO A 34 -1.77 11.62 2.25
C PRO A 34 -0.59 12.40 2.86
N ARG A 35 -0.81 13.08 3.99
CA ARG A 35 0.25 13.86 4.66
C ARG A 35 1.31 12.99 5.36
N CYS A 36 0.99 11.72 5.59
CA CYS A 36 1.81 10.73 6.29
C CYS A 36 1.81 9.40 5.52
N TRP A 37 2.89 8.63 5.63
CA TRP A 37 3.22 7.50 4.75
C TRP A 37 4.34 6.63 5.36
N ALA A 38 4.59 5.47 4.76
CA ALA A 38 5.75 4.64 5.09
C ALA A 38 6.83 4.77 4.02
N ALA A 39 8.05 5.08 4.45
CA ALA A 39 9.17 5.47 3.61
C ALA A 39 10.39 4.59 3.79
N ASP A 40 10.97 4.06 2.71
CA ASP A 40 12.34 3.55 2.73
C ASP A 40 13.19 4.38 1.79
N ARG A 41 13.88 5.38 2.36
CA ARG A 41 14.68 6.32 1.57
C ARG A 41 15.96 5.70 1.01
N GLU A 42 16.50 4.65 1.62
CA GLU A 42 17.70 3.97 1.10
C GLU A 42 17.38 3.15 -0.15
N ARG A 43 16.19 2.52 -0.18
CA ARG A 43 15.71 1.75 -1.34
C ARG A 43 14.85 2.58 -2.30
N GLU A 44 14.74 3.89 -2.07
CA GLU A 44 13.90 4.83 -2.84
C GLU A 44 12.44 4.35 -2.98
N MET A 45 11.85 3.93 -1.85
CA MET A 45 10.49 3.38 -1.79
C MET A 45 9.53 4.28 -1.01
N PHE A 46 8.32 4.43 -1.54
CA PHE A 46 7.24 5.20 -0.96
C PHE A 46 5.93 4.41 -1.00
N PHE A 47 5.35 4.15 0.17
CA PHE A 47 4.07 3.45 0.28
C PHE A 47 2.92 4.41 0.59
N VAL A 48 1.91 4.40 -0.28
CA VAL A 48 0.82 5.38 -0.31
C VAL A 48 -0.52 4.65 -0.33
N SER A 49 -1.39 4.96 0.63
CA SER A 49 -2.81 4.59 0.56
C SER A 49 -3.57 5.61 -0.27
N VAL A 50 -4.35 5.15 -1.24
CA VAL A 50 -5.14 6.01 -2.14
C VAL A 50 -6.65 5.91 -1.90
N GLY A 51 -7.05 5.18 -0.85
CA GLY A 51 -8.43 5.06 -0.40
C GLY A 51 -9.03 3.68 -0.64
N GLY A 52 -10.36 3.62 -0.65
CA GLY A 52 -11.12 2.37 -0.58
C GLY A 52 -11.84 2.22 0.76
N GLN A 53 -12.60 1.14 0.91
CA GLN A 53 -13.42 0.91 2.11
C GLN A 53 -13.18 -0.48 2.71
N GLY A 54 -12.08 -1.16 2.35
CA GLY A 54 -11.80 -2.60 2.50
C GLY A 54 -11.74 -3.14 3.94
N PHE A 55 -12.75 -2.80 4.73
CA PHE A 55 -12.99 -3.12 6.11
C PHE A 55 -13.99 -4.28 6.16
N HIS A 56 -13.59 -5.36 6.84
CA HIS A 56 -14.14 -6.71 6.70
C HIS A 56 -13.68 -7.40 5.40
N PHE A 57 -13.41 -8.71 5.45
CA PHE A 57 -13.12 -9.52 4.24
C PHE A 57 -14.36 -9.74 3.36
N SER A 58 -15.26 -8.76 3.32
CA SER A 58 -16.47 -8.81 2.51
C SER A 58 -16.19 -8.21 1.15
N GLU A 59 -16.37 -9.01 0.11
CA GLU A 59 -16.34 -8.55 -1.29
C GLU A 59 -17.48 -7.57 -1.62
N GLU A 60 -18.47 -7.41 -0.72
CA GLU A 60 -19.52 -6.40 -0.82
C GLU A 60 -18.98 -4.96 -0.70
N TYR A 61 -17.87 -4.78 0.02
CA TYR A 61 -17.22 -3.47 0.16
C TYR A 61 -16.03 -3.34 -0.83
N PRO A 62 -15.83 -2.16 -1.44
CA PRO A 62 -14.65 -1.92 -2.27
C PRO A 62 -13.35 -2.14 -1.49
N PRO A 63 -12.33 -2.80 -2.07
CA PRO A 63 -11.06 -3.03 -1.39
C PRO A 63 -10.35 -1.72 -1.04
N SER A 64 -9.33 -1.81 -0.19
CA SER A 64 -8.36 -0.75 0.03
C SER A 64 -7.26 -0.83 -1.03
N TYR A 65 -6.93 0.31 -1.62
CA TYR A 65 -5.97 0.42 -2.71
C TYR A 65 -4.74 1.20 -2.26
N TYR A 66 -3.58 0.69 -2.65
CA TYR A 66 -2.30 1.25 -2.28
C TYR A 66 -1.36 1.25 -3.49
N TYR A 67 -0.42 2.17 -3.49
CA TYR A 67 0.71 2.18 -4.40
C TYR A 67 2.02 2.14 -3.62
N LEU A 68 2.91 1.26 -4.03
CA LEU A 68 4.32 1.28 -3.68
C LEU A 68 5.09 1.86 -4.86
N ILE A 69 5.66 3.06 -4.70
CA ILE A 69 6.64 3.61 -5.63
C ILE A 69 7.99 3.01 -5.23
N TRP A 70 8.72 2.38 -6.15
CA TRP A 70 10.04 1.80 -5.93
C TRP A 70 10.98 2.23 -7.06
N CYS A 71 11.99 3.05 -6.75
CA CYS A 71 12.94 3.61 -7.74
C CYS A 71 12.21 4.25 -8.94
N GLY A 72 11.11 4.96 -8.66
CA GLY A 72 10.29 5.60 -9.68
C GLY A 72 9.35 4.67 -10.47
N GLN A 73 9.28 3.38 -10.14
CA GLN A 73 8.32 2.44 -10.69
C GLN A 73 7.12 2.29 -9.77
N LEU A 74 5.91 2.18 -10.32
CA LEU A 74 4.71 1.96 -9.52
C LEU A 74 4.44 0.47 -9.37
N ILE A 75 4.03 0.04 -8.18
CA ILE A 75 3.42 -1.26 -7.91
C ILE A 75 2.07 -0.97 -7.27
N MET A 76 0.99 -1.47 -7.85
CA MET A 76 -0.37 -1.30 -7.32
C MET A 76 -0.75 -2.52 -6.49
N MET A 77 -1.41 -2.29 -5.36
CA MET A 77 -1.90 -3.34 -4.48
C MET A 77 -3.38 -3.10 -4.15
N GLN A 78 -4.17 -4.16 -4.27
CA GLN A 78 -5.53 -4.22 -3.74
C GLN A 78 -5.56 -5.17 -2.55
N SER A 79 -6.16 -4.74 -1.46
CA SER A 79 -6.27 -5.57 -0.26
C SER A 79 -7.56 -5.35 0.50
N TYR A 80 -7.91 -6.36 1.28
CA TYR A 80 -8.96 -6.32 2.28
C TYR A 80 -8.31 -6.53 3.65
N TYR A 81 -8.91 -5.95 4.68
CA TYR A 81 -8.47 -6.22 6.04
C TYR A 81 -9.65 -6.32 7.01
N LYS A 82 -9.43 -7.05 8.09
CA LYS A 82 -10.31 -7.05 9.26
C LYS A 82 -9.50 -6.79 10.51
N ALA A 83 -10.08 -6.02 11.43
CA ALA A 83 -9.54 -5.89 12.78
C ALA A 83 -10.37 -6.76 13.73
N ILE A 84 -9.71 -7.63 14.50
CA ILE A 84 -10.35 -8.46 15.53
C ILE A 84 -9.83 -8.04 16.90
N GLY A 85 -10.71 -8.13 17.90
CA GLY A 85 -10.39 -7.77 19.29
C GLY A 85 -10.70 -6.32 19.60
N ASN A 86 -10.34 -5.89 20.81
CA ASN A 86 -10.60 -4.55 21.33
C ASN A 86 -9.29 -3.88 21.81
N MET A 87 -9.36 -2.61 22.21
CA MET A 87 -8.15 -1.87 22.61
C MET A 87 -7.50 -2.40 23.90
N GLN A 88 -8.20 -3.18 24.72
CA GLN A 88 -7.64 -3.74 25.95
C GLN A 88 -6.75 -4.97 25.66
N GLU A 89 -7.10 -5.76 24.65
CA GLU A 89 -6.44 -7.03 24.34
C GLU A 89 -5.38 -6.96 23.23
N LYS A 90 -5.08 -5.75 22.72
CA LYS A 90 -4.33 -5.49 21.49
C LYS A 90 -5.08 -6.04 20.26
N ARG A 91 -5.52 -5.15 19.37
CA ARG A 91 -6.22 -5.51 18.14
C ARG A 91 -5.29 -6.29 17.21
N LYS A 92 -5.86 -7.29 16.55
CA LYS A 92 -5.18 -8.03 15.48
C LYS A 92 -5.73 -7.57 14.14
N TYR A 93 -4.86 -7.00 13.31
CA TYR A 93 -5.17 -6.57 11.96
C TYR A 93 -4.75 -7.67 10.99
N ILE A 94 -5.71 -8.25 10.29
CA ILE A 94 -5.48 -9.37 9.38
C ILE A 94 -5.73 -8.88 7.97
N TYR A 95 -4.71 -8.97 7.12
CA TYR A 95 -4.72 -8.53 5.73
C TYR A 95 -4.84 -9.71 4.76
N LYS A 96 -5.56 -9.46 3.67
CA LYS A 96 -5.54 -10.26 2.43
C LYS A 96 -5.15 -9.37 1.28
N VAL A 97 -3.98 -9.62 0.71
CA VAL A 97 -3.53 -8.92 -0.49
C VAL A 97 -4.00 -9.70 -1.71
N HIS A 98 -5.08 -9.20 -2.32
CA HIS A 98 -5.81 -9.89 -3.38
C HIS A 98 -5.21 -9.68 -4.77
N CYS A 99 -4.56 -8.55 -5.00
CA CYS A 99 -3.92 -8.26 -6.27
C CYS A 99 -2.66 -7.43 -6.07
N ILE A 100 -1.62 -7.77 -6.82
CA ILE A 100 -0.38 -7.01 -6.92
C ILE A 100 -0.05 -6.87 -8.40
N LEU A 101 -0.09 -5.64 -8.93
CA LEU A 101 0.33 -5.35 -10.30
C LEU A 101 1.67 -4.63 -10.27
N ALA A 102 2.64 -5.14 -11.03
CA ALA A 102 3.98 -4.57 -11.12
C ALA A 102 4.42 -4.46 -12.59
N PRO A 103 5.29 -3.49 -12.93
CA PRO A 103 5.84 -3.37 -14.28
C PRO A 103 6.88 -4.45 -14.55
N ASN A 104 6.97 -4.90 -15.80
CA ASN A 104 7.90 -5.96 -16.23
C ASN A 104 9.37 -5.71 -15.85
N ILE A 105 9.80 -4.46 -15.72
CA ILE A 105 11.15 -4.13 -15.29
C ILE A 105 11.49 -4.70 -13.90
N LEU A 106 10.47 -4.94 -13.06
CA LEU A 106 10.63 -5.48 -11.72
C LEU A 106 10.53 -7.00 -11.61
N VAL A 107 10.44 -7.74 -12.74
CA VAL A 107 10.34 -9.21 -12.75
C VAL A 107 11.51 -9.86 -12.01
N SER A 108 12.71 -9.29 -12.15
CA SER A 108 13.92 -9.78 -11.46
C SER A 108 13.87 -9.59 -9.94
N GLN A 109 12.98 -8.74 -9.43
CA GLN A 109 12.72 -8.53 -8.00
C GLN A 109 11.45 -9.24 -7.51
N SER A 110 10.82 -10.10 -8.33
CA SER A 110 9.53 -10.75 -8.01
C SER A 110 9.43 -11.37 -6.62
N ALA A 111 10.48 -12.09 -6.19
CA ALA A 111 10.54 -12.73 -4.87
C ALA A 111 10.53 -11.71 -3.71
N LEU A 112 11.06 -10.50 -3.93
CA LEU A 112 11.19 -9.46 -2.91
C LEU A 112 9.94 -8.58 -2.80
N ILE A 113 9.15 -8.45 -3.86
CA ILE A 113 7.99 -7.54 -3.89
C ILE A 113 7.03 -7.82 -2.73
N ALA A 114 6.72 -9.10 -2.48
CA ALA A 114 5.82 -9.49 -1.39
C ALA A 114 6.40 -9.15 -0.01
N GLU A 115 7.71 -9.30 0.19
CA GLU A 115 8.37 -8.98 1.47
C GLU A 115 8.36 -7.47 1.71
N VAL A 116 8.71 -6.68 0.69
CA VAL A 116 8.70 -5.22 0.74
C VAL A 116 7.29 -4.69 1.03
N ILE A 117 6.26 -5.27 0.41
CA ILE A 117 4.87 -4.89 0.68
C ILE A 117 4.50 -5.18 2.15
N LYS A 118 4.90 -6.34 2.70
CA LYS A 118 4.63 -6.65 4.12
C LYS A 118 5.31 -5.64 5.04
N GLU A 119 6.56 -5.29 4.78
CA GLU A 119 7.28 -4.29 5.56
C GLU A 119 6.58 -2.92 5.49
N ALA A 120 6.23 -2.48 4.28
CA ALA A 120 5.58 -1.20 4.04
C ALA A 120 4.22 -1.07 4.72
N VAL A 121 3.35 -2.08 4.56
CA VAL A 121 2.02 -2.13 5.21
C VAL A 121 2.18 -2.16 6.73
N THR A 122 3.13 -2.96 7.22
CA THR A 122 3.36 -3.09 8.67
C THR A 122 3.71 -1.74 9.30
N GLU A 123 4.63 -1.02 8.66
CA GLU A 123 5.06 0.28 9.16
C GLU A 123 4.00 1.37 8.97
N TYR A 124 3.30 1.36 7.83
CA TYR A 124 2.19 2.26 7.56
C TYR A 124 1.11 2.19 8.65
N GLU A 125 0.68 0.98 8.99
CA GLU A 125 -0.31 0.75 10.03
C GLU A 125 0.22 1.17 11.41
N ARG A 126 1.46 0.79 11.77
CA ARG A 126 2.07 1.18 13.06
C ARG A 126 2.12 2.68 13.28
N GLY A 127 2.30 3.45 12.21
CA GLY A 127 2.30 4.90 12.25
C GLY A 127 0.92 5.54 12.39
N SER A 128 -0.16 4.78 12.16
CA SER A 128 -1.52 5.25 12.40
C SER A 128 -1.78 5.44 13.89
N SER A 129 -2.31 6.59 14.28
CA SER A 129 -2.66 6.89 15.69
C SER A 129 -3.70 5.94 16.27
N GLN A 130 -4.39 5.17 15.43
CA GLN A 130 -5.40 4.19 15.82
C GLN A 130 -4.83 2.76 15.94
N PHE A 131 -3.56 2.57 15.58
CA PHE A 131 -2.94 1.26 15.64
C PHE A 131 -2.56 0.87 17.06
N PHE A 132 -3.05 -0.30 17.47
CA PHE A 132 -2.69 -0.90 18.74
C PHE A 132 -2.81 -2.41 18.63
N GLY A 133 -1.73 -3.08 18.20
CA GLY A 133 -1.59 -4.52 18.31
C GLY A 133 -0.68 -5.15 17.25
N THR A 134 -1.14 -6.20 16.57
CA THR A 134 -0.34 -7.00 15.62
C THR A 134 -0.92 -6.99 14.22
N ILE A 135 -0.06 -7.22 13.22
CA ILE A 135 -0.42 -7.29 11.81
C ILE A 135 -0.08 -8.68 11.31
N GLU A 136 -1.03 -9.33 10.65
CA GLU A 136 -0.86 -10.63 10.03
C GLU A 136 -1.36 -10.61 8.60
N PHE A 137 -0.71 -11.39 7.74
CA PHE A 137 -1.09 -11.55 6.34
C PHE A 137 -1.63 -12.97 6.18
N GLU A 138 -2.95 -13.09 6.04
CA GLU A 138 -3.63 -14.37 5.81
C GLU A 138 -3.40 -14.84 4.37
N GLU A 139 -3.37 -13.89 3.43
CA GLU A 139 -3.18 -14.17 2.01
C GLU A 139 -2.28 -13.11 1.38
N MET A 140 -1.41 -13.56 0.48
CA MET A 140 -0.54 -12.70 -0.32
C MET A 140 -0.51 -13.22 -1.75
N SER A 141 -1.10 -12.46 -2.66
CA SER A 141 -1.07 -12.78 -4.08
C SER A 141 0.33 -12.68 -4.67
N THR A 142 0.60 -13.47 -5.70
CA THR A 142 1.82 -13.32 -6.50
C THR A 142 1.71 -12.09 -7.40
N PRO A 143 2.80 -11.30 -7.58
CA PRO A 143 2.79 -10.18 -8.51
C PRO A 143 2.47 -10.61 -9.94
N ILE A 144 1.53 -9.91 -10.56
CA ILE A 144 1.26 -10.00 -11.99
C ILE A 144 2.07 -8.89 -12.68
N PHE A 145 2.92 -9.30 -13.62
CA PHE A 145 3.78 -8.37 -14.34
C PHE A 145 3.13 -7.94 -15.65
N MET A 146 3.11 -6.63 -15.88
CA MET A 146 2.42 -6.03 -17.02
C MET A 146 3.34 -5.17 -17.86
N GLU A 147 3.02 -5.12 -19.16
CA GLU A 147 3.54 -4.10 -20.07
C GLU A 147 2.63 -2.87 -20.03
N GLY A 148 3.20 -1.68 -19.92
CA GLY A 148 2.44 -0.42 -19.92
C GLY A 148 2.18 0.15 -18.52
N ASP A 149 1.13 0.97 -18.44
CA ASP A 149 0.83 1.81 -17.27
C ASP A 149 -0.19 1.14 -16.35
N ILE A 150 0.28 0.67 -15.20
CA ILE A 150 -0.53 -0.07 -14.21
C ILE A 150 -1.60 0.79 -13.50
N ARG A 151 -1.67 2.11 -13.76
CA ARG A 151 -2.62 3.01 -13.07
C ARG A 151 -4.07 2.77 -13.47
N TYR A 152 -4.35 2.20 -14.65
CA TYR A 152 -5.71 2.16 -15.23
C TYR A 152 -6.33 0.76 -15.30
N GLU A 153 -5.70 -0.22 -14.66
CA GLU A 153 -6.15 -1.61 -14.56
C GLU A 153 -7.01 -1.82 -13.30
#